data_AF-A0A1S3D1Z8-F1
#
_entry.id   AF-A0A1S3D1Z8-F1
#
_cell.length_a   1.000
_cell.length_b   1.000
_cell.length_c   1.000
_cell.angle_alpha   90.00
_cell.angle_beta   90.00
_cell.angle_gamma   90.00
#
_symmetry.space_group_name_H-M   'P 1'
#
loop_
_entity.id
_entity.type
_entity.pdbx_description
1 polymer ?
#
loop_
_entity_poly.entity_id
_entity_poly.type
_entity_poly.pdbx_seq_one_letter_code
_entity_poly.pdbx_strand_id
1 'polypeptide(L)'
;MTCRTYNEYNIRYLGWYTTSVSSHNNPGDRELQIDSTEFWLVSDMNANSTVMPSLDTDTNLMSIGNNEIPDTETYYWLAPQQYTGNRIGSYSLNLEFSVSWIVMRGDTSGIPTQVPDIILIGSNGLRIGSGNSQYDSRDNLTLSLPLLESHFYHIPPGLNDIIAEFTSEEMYMGGAVTKEQFLSVLTDVKHVLLRAKYHTDQAETSLSWARLETGSEDPSGQGELLDNIEQCTCPLGYRGLSCESCDFGYARVLPDNEHRHAVCTLCDCNKHAATCDPMSGQCSVSINNS
;
A
#
# COMPACT_ATOMS: atom_id res chain seq x y z
N MET A 1 5.44 -28.89 0.33
CA MET A 1 5.89 -27.49 0.38
C MET A 1 7.29 -27.48 0.95
N THR A 2 8.23 -26.88 0.24
CA THR A 2 9.62 -26.69 0.67
C THR A 2 9.96 -25.23 0.41
N CYS A 3 10.23 -24.48 1.48
CA CYS A 3 10.59 -23.07 1.42
C CYS A 3 12.03 -22.91 1.87
N ARG A 4 12.76 -22.00 1.25
CA ARG A 4 14.11 -21.61 1.68
C ARG A 4 14.10 -20.14 2.06
N THR A 5 14.71 -19.84 3.21
CA THR A 5 15.14 -18.50 3.58
C THR A 5 16.62 -18.37 3.22
N TYR A 6 16.98 -17.36 2.42
CA TYR A 6 18.37 -17.04 2.13
C TYR A 6 18.88 -16.04 3.17
N ASN A 7 20.06 -16.30 3.74
CA ASN A 7 20.81 -15.40 4.60
C ASN A 7 22.23 -15.32 4.02
N GLU A 8 22.68 -14.16 3.54
CA GLU A 8 24.07 -14.01 3.12
C GLU A 8 25.00 -13.78 4.33
N TYR A 9 25.76 -14.82 4.69
CA TYR A 9 27.04 -14.66 5.38
C TYR A 9 28.16 -15.09 4.42
N ASN A 10 29.05 -14.13 4.15
CA ASN A 10 30.28 -14.16 3.34
C ASN A 10 30.11 -13.77 1.86
N ILE A 11 30.68 -12.61 1.50
CA ILE A 11 31.83 -12.55 0.58
C ILE A 11 32.71 -11.34 0.95
N ARG A 12 34.02 -11.60 0.91
CA ARG A 12 35.12 -10.70 1.29
C ARG A 12 35.43 -9.68 0.18
N TYR A 13 35.83 -8.49 0.63
CA TYR A 13 36.60 -7.48 -0.09
C TYR A 13 37.68 -8.06 -1.02
N LEU A 14 37.69 -7.61 -2.28
CA LEU A 14 38.90 -7.19 -3.02
C LEU A 14 38.49 -6.15 -4.09
N GLY A 15 39.23 -5.04 -4.14
CA GLY A 15 38.87 -3.87 -4.96
C GLY A 15 39.67 -3.66 -6.25
N TRP A 16 39.44 -2.46 -6.79
CA TRP A 16 40.32 -1.55 -7.55
C TRP A 16 39.90 -1.17 -8.99
N TYR A 17 39.92 0.17 -9.16
CA TYR A 17 40.11 1.04 -10.32
C TYR A 17 39.00 1.31 -11.36
N THR A 18 38.94 2.62 -11.64
CA THR A 18 38.05 3.43 -12.45
C THR A 18 38.23 3.24 -13.96
N THR A 19 37.15 3.33 -14.74
CA THR A 19 37.07 4.18 -15.95
C THR A 19 35.59 4.43 -16.31
N SER A 20 35.30 5.67 -16.68
CA SER A 20 34.00 6.13 -17.17
C SER A 20 33.85 5.84 -18.67
N VAL A 21 32.80 5.11 -19.08
CA VAL A 21 32.14 5.26 -20.38
C VAL A 21 30.65 4.97 -20.22
N SER A 22 29.86 5.85 -20.83
CA SER A 22 28.40 5.90 -20.95
C SER A 22 27.74 4.69 -21.61
N SER A 23 26.50 4.45 -21.16
CA SER A 23 25.38 3.78 -21.83
C SER A 23 25.61 2.35 -22.32
N HIS A 24 25.19 1.38 -21.52
CA HIS A 24 24.39 0.26 -21.99
C HIS A 24 23.33 -0.03 -20.92
N ASN A 25 22.07 0.15 -21.30
CA ASN A 25 20.91 -0.31 -20.55
C ASN A 25 21.06 -1.83 -20.38
N ASN A 26 21.39 -2.28 -19.17
CA ASN A 26 21.16 -3.66 -18.79
C ASN A 26 19.64 -3.79 -18.53
N PRO A 27 18.89 -4.61 -19.29
CA PRO A 27 17.45 -4.72 -19.15
C PRO A 27 17.04 -5.68 -18.00
N GLY A 28 17.91 -5.89 -17.00
CA GLY A 28 17.77 -6.92 -15.97
C GLY A 28 17.34 -6.43 -14.58
N ASP A 29 17.62 -5.18 -14.21
CA ASP A 29 17.22 -4.61 -12.92
C ASP A 29 16.15 -3.54 -13.14
N ARG A 30 14.89 -3.97 -13.23
CA ARG A 30 13.77 -3.06 -12.98
C ARG A 30 13.32 -3.32 -11.55
N GLU A 31 13.74 -2.43 -10.66
CA GLU A 31 13.08 -2.22 -9.39
C GLU A 31 11.57 -2.07 -9.66
N LEU A 32 10.76 -3.02 -9.18
CA LEU A 32 9.31 -2.96 -9.36
C LEU A 32 8.81 -1.92 -8.36
N GLN A 33 8.60 -0.70 -8.84
CA GLN A 33 8.03 0.40 -8.08
C GLN A 33 6.72 0.84 -8.73
N ILE A 34 5.78 1.27 -7.90
CA ILE A 34 4.55 1.93 -8.36
C ILE A 34 4.72 3.42 -8.11
N ASP A 35 4.76 4.24 -9.16
CA ASP A 35 5.15 5.65 -9.11
C ASP A 35 4.12 6.62 -9.76
N SER A 36 2.94 6.12 -10.11
CA SER A 36 1.91 6.92 -10.80
C SER A 36 1.18 7.89 -9.86
N THR A 37 1.16 9.18 -10.22
CA THR A 37 0.31 10.21 -9.61
C THR A 37 -1.04 10.41 -10.32
N GLU A 38 -1.34 9.62 -11.35
CA GLU A 38 -2.64 9.67 -12.02
C GLU A 38 -3.75 9.07 -11.14
N PHE A 39 -4.96 9.64 -11.22
CA PHE A 39 -6.19 9.16 -10.56
C PHE A 39 -6.17 9.16 -9.03
N TRP A 40 -5.25 9.90 -8.41
CA TRP A 40 -5.31 10.16 -6.97
C TRP A 40 -6.54 10.97 -6.64
N LEU A 41 -7.22 10.59 -5.57
CA LEU A 41 -8.36 11.31 -5.01
C LEU A 41 -7.97 11.93 -3.68
N VAL A 42 -8.86 12.74 -3.12
CA VAL A 42 -8.74 13.22 -1.74
C VAL A 42 -9.96 12.73 -0.98
N SER A 43 -9.76 12.24 0.25
CA SER A 43 -10.82 11.66 1.05
C SER A 43 -10.64 11.92 2.54
N ASP A 44 -11.72 11.76 3.31
CA ASP A 44 -11.63 11.58 4.76
C ASP A 44 -10.83 10.33 5.15
N MET A 45 -10.49 10.19 6.44
CA MET A 45 -9.66 9.11 6.96
C MET A 45 -10.26 7.68 6.84
N ASN A 46 -11.52 7.55 6.43
CA ASN A 46 -12.21 6.28 6.21
C ASN A 46 -12.46 5.95 4.74
N ALA A 47 -12.04 6.82 3.81
CA ALA A 47 -12.36 6.68 2.39
C ALA A 47 -13.87 6.66 2.08
N ASN A 48 -14.69 7.37 2.86
CA ASN A 48 -16.15 7.40 2.71
C ASN A 48 -16.64 8.49 1.75
N SER A 49 -15.92 9.60 1.66
CA SER A 49 -16.26 10.75 0.81
C SER A 49 -15.03 11.21 0.03
N THR A 50 -15.08 11.06 -1.29
CA THR A 50 -13.96 11.37 -2.18
C THR A 50 -14.21 12.62 -3.01
N VAL A 51 -13.18 13.44 -3.17
CA VAL A 51 -13.14 14.61 -4.06
C VAL A 51 -12.03 14.40 -5.09
N MET A 52 -12.28 14.84 -6.32
CA MET A 52 -11.30 14.81 -7.39
C MET A 52 -10.43 16.08 -7.30
N PRO A 53 -9.11 15.95 -7.04
CA PRO A 53 -8.19 17.07 -7.10
C PRO A 53 -8.04 17.59 -8.53
N SER A 54 -7.63 18.85 -8.66
CA SER A 54 -7.38 19.50 -9.94
C SER A 54 -5.89 19.46 -10.29
N LEU A 55 -5.56 19.50 -11.58
CA LEU A 55 -4.18 19.70 -12.01
C LEU A 55 -3.90 21.19 -12.07
N ASP A 56 -3.00 21.67 -11.21
CA ASP A 56 -2.48 23.03 -11.28
C ASP A 56 -1.64 23.18 -12.56
N THR A 57 -2.07 24.07 -13.46
CA THR A 57 -1.42 24.28 -14.76
C THR A 57 -0.06 24.97 -14.66
N ASP A 58 0.21 25.69 -13.56
CA ASP A 58 1.46 26.41 -13.35
C ASP A 58 2.55 25.50 -12.77
N THR A 59 2.18 24.66 -11.81
CA THR A 59 3.12 23.73 -11.15
C THR A 59 3.12 22.33 -11.78
N ASN A 60 2.10 22.00 -12.59
CA ASN A 60 1.84 20.66 -13.13
C ASN A 60 1.71 19.59 -12.03
N LEU A 61 1.18 19.97 -10.87
CA LEU A 61 0.95 19.09 -9.73
C LEU A 61 -0.55 18.90 -9.50
N MET A 62 -0.93 17.74 -8.95
CA MET A 62 -2.28 17.53 -8.46
C MET A 62 -2.44 18.34 -7.17
N SER A 63 -3.41 19.25 -7.14
CA SER A 63 -3.69 20.10 -5.98
C SER A 63 -5.18 20.21 -5.67
N ILE A 64 -5.49 20.53 -4.42
CA ILE A 64 -6.86 20.75 -3.95
C ILE A 64 -6.90 21.88 -2.93
N GLY A 65 -7.89 22.76 -3.08
CA GLY A 65 -8.21 23.78 -2.08
C GLY A 65 -8.92 23.18 -0.87
N ASN A 66 -8.57 23.64 0.33
CA ASN A 66 -9.19 23.19 1.58
C ASN A 66 -10.71 23.45 1.61
N ASN A 67 -11.17 24.49 0.90
CA ASN A 67 -12.59 24.83 0.75
C ASN A 67 -13.38 23.88 -0.17
N GLU A 68 -12.70 23.03 -0.93
CA GLU A 68 -13.33 22.03 -1.80
C GLU A 68 -13.64 20.72 -1.08
N ILE A 69 -13.11 20.55 0.13
CA ILE A 69 -13.22 19.32 0.91
C ILE A 69 -14.36 19.48 1.93
N PRO A 70 -15.44 18.69 1.83
CA PRO A 70 -16.60 18.86 2.70
C PRO A 70 -16.37 18.29 4.10
N ASP A 71 -16.67 19.11 5.12
CA ASP A 71 -16.96 18.73 6.50
C ASP A 71 -15.99 17.73 7.17
N THR A 72 -14.67 17.88 6.97
CA THR A 72 -13.63 17.12 7.70
C THR A 72 -12.41 17.97 8.01
N GLU A 73 -11.93 17.90 9.26
CA GLU A 73 -10.71 18.60 9.68
C GLU A 73 -9.45 17.87 9.23
N THR A 74 -9.51 16.56 8.99
CA THR A 74 -8.42 15.79 8.40
C THR A 74 -8.83 15.16 7.09
N TYR A 75 -7.93 15.23 6.11
CA TYR A 75 -8.10 14.60 4.82
C TYR A 75 -6.76 14.10 4.28
N TYR A 76 -6.89 13.16 3.37
CA TYR A 76 -5.81 12.31 2.88
C TYR A 76 -5.91 12.18 1.37
N TRP A 77 -4.77 12.14 0.71
CA TRP A 77 -4.64 11.64 -0.66
C TRP A 77 -4.96 10.15 -0.65
N LEU A 78 -6.03 9.77 -1.33
CA LEU A 78 -6.45 8.39 -1.53
C LEU A 78 -5.76 7.83 -2.78
N ALA A 79 -4.91 6.83 -2.58
CA ALA A 79 -4.15 6.21 -3.64
C ALA A 79 -5.06 5.45 -4.61
N PRO A 80 -4.72 5.43 -5.91
CA PRO A 80 -5.47 4.71 -6.92
C PRO A 80 -5.23 3.19 -6.83
N GLN A 81 -5.96 2.43 -7.63
CA GLN A 81 -6.00 0.97 -7.55
C GLN A 81 -4.62 0.30 -7.64
N GLN A 82 -3.66 0.93 -8.32
CA GLN A 82 -2.29 0.44 -8.47
C GLN A 82 -1.54 0.29 -7.15
N TYR A 83 -1.97 0.93 -6.05
CA TYR A 83 -1.39 0.81 -4.71
C TYR A 83 -2.17 -0.18 -3.80
N THR A 84 -3.31 -0.70 -4.28
CA THR A 84 -4.25 -1.55 -3.50
C THR A 84 -4.15 -3.04 -3.89
N GLY A 85 -4.91 -3.92 -3.25
CA GLY A 85 -4.87 -5.37 -3.47
C GLY A 85 -3.77 -6.07 -2.68
N ASN A 86 -3.23 -7.17 -3.21
CA ASN A 86 -2.14 -7.89 -2.55
C ASN A 86 -0.83 -7.07 -2.60
N ARG A 87 -0.34 -6.69 -1.42
CA ARG A 87 0.88 -5.92 -1.16
C ARG A 87 1.81 -6.61 -0.18
N ILE A 88 1.70 -7.93 -0.03
CA ILE A 88 2.63 -8.72 0.80
C ILE A 88 4.07 -8.52 0.30
N GLY A 89 4.26 -8.43 -1.02
CA GLY A 89 5.58 -8.17 -1.63
C GLY A 89 6.21 -6.83 -1.22
N SER A 90 5.45 -5.90 -0.65
CA SER A 90 5.95 -4.62 -0.14
C SER A 90 6.33 -4.67 1.35
N TYR A 91 6.15 -5.81 2.04
CA TYR A 91 6.52 -5.97 3.44
C TYR A 91 8.02 -5.72 3.63
N SER A 92 8.38 -4.89 4.61
CA SER A 92 9.75 -4.44 4.89
C SER A 92 10.39 -3.54 3.81
N LEU A 93 9.65 -3.14 2.78
CA LEU A 93 10.07 -2.14 1.77
C LEU A 93 9.40 -0.78 2.04
N ASN A 94 9.76 0.25 1.28
CA ASN A 94 9.31 1.61 1.56
C ASN A 94 8.05 2.03 0.78
N LEU A 95 7.19 2.78 1.48
CA LEU A 95 6.20 3.67 0.90
C LEU A 95 6.71 5.10 1.09
N GLU A 96 6.94 5.79 -0.02
CA GLU A 96 7.48 7.14 -0.05
C GLU A 96 6.53 8.09 -0.75
N PHE A 97 6.48 9.34 -0.31
CA PHE A 97 5.71 10.36 -1.02
C PHE A 97 6.21 11.77 -0.71
N SER A 98 5.96 12.68 -1.64
CA SER A 98 6.26 14.10 -1.47
C SER A 98 5.03 14.96 -1.66
N VAL A 99 4.84 15.88 -0.73
CA VAL A 99 3.70 16.78 -0.62
C VAL A 99 4.17 18.20 -0.32
N SER A 100 3.35 19.16 -0.72
CA SER A 100 3.49 20.56 -0.34
C SER A 100 2.14 21.15 0.01
N TRP A 101 2.14 22.28 0.70
CA TRP A 101 0.92 22.96 1.09
C TRP A 101 1.16 24.45 1.24
N ILE A 102 0.08 25.22 1.10
CA ILE A 102 0.05 26.66 1.29
C ILE A 102 -0.73 26.96 2.57
N VAL A 103 -0.10 27.69 3.49
CA VAL A 103 -0.75 28.21 4.70
C VAL A 103 -1.14 29.66 4.45
N MET A 104 -2.40 30.01 4.73
CA MET A 104 -2.85 31.40 4.62
C MET A 104 -2.14 32.26 5.65
N ARG A 105 -1.62 33.42 5.22
CA ARG A 105 -1.04 34.40 6.15
C ARG A 105 -2.16 35.26 6.73
N GLY A 106 -2.34 35.21 8.05
CA GLY A 106 -3.37 35.95 8.76
C GLY A 106 -3.06 36.16 10.24
N ASP A 107 -4.02 36.72 10.95
CA ASP A 107 -4.08 36.93 12.41
C ASP A 107 -4.59 35.68 13.17
N THR A 108 -4.71 34.55 12.48
CA THR A 108 -5.12 33.26 13.04
C THR A 108 -3.97 32.62 13.82
N SER A 109 -4.30 31.94 14.92
CA SER A 109 -3.36 31.16 15.73
C SER A 109 -3.33 29.70 15.28
N GLY A 110 -3.29 29.46 13.97
CA GLY A 110 -3.27 28.11 13.42
C GLY A 110 -2.03 27.33 13.88
N ILE A 111 -2.15 26.00 13.84
CA ILE A 111 -1.13 25.09 14.33
C ILE A 111 -0.86 23.98 13.30
N PRO A 112 0.37 23.45 13.26
CA PRO A 112 0.65 22.20 12.57
C PRO A 112 -0.23 21.08 13.13
N THR A 113 -0.85 20.30 12.25
CA THR A 113 -1.66 19.15 12.69
C THR A 113 -0.76 18.01 13.15
N GLN A 114 -1.29 17.12 13.98
CA GLN A 114 -0.57 15.95 14.49
C GLN A 114 -1.48 14.73 14.36
N VAL A 115 -1.35 14.01 13.24
CA VAL A 115 -2.27 12.94 12.81
C VAL A 115 -1.47 11.87 12.07
N PRO A 116 -2.02 10.67 11.79
CA PRO A 116 -1.31 9.67 11.00
C PRO A 116 -0.87 10.23 9.64
N ASP A 117 0.37 9.97 9.26
CA ASP A 117 0.93 10.36 7.96
C ASP A 117 0.52 9.37 6.86
N ILE A 118 0.37 8.10 7.22
CA ILE A 118 -0.11 7.03 6.34
C ILE A 118 -1.21 6.25 7.09
N ILE A 119 -2.29 5.92 6.38
CA ILE A 119 -3.31 4.98 6.84
C ILE A 119 -3.48 3.85 5.81
N LEU A 120 -3.42 2.61 6.28
CA LEU A 120 -3.74 1.42 5.49
C LEU A 120 -5.04 0.82 6.02
N ILE A 121 -5.96 0.53 5.10
CA ILE A 121 -7.24 -0.13 5.39
C ILE A 121 -7.26 -1.45 4.63
N GLY A 122 -7.32 -2.57 5.35
CA GLY A 122 -7.48 -3.90 4.75
C GLY A 122 -8.93 -4.18 4.37
N SER A 123 -9.16 -5.06 3.39
CA SER A 123 -10.52 -5.54 3.06
C SER A 123 -11.20 -6.28 4.21
N ASN A 124 -10.43 -6.76 5.19
CA ASN A 124 -10.92 -7.31 6.45
C ASN A 124 -11.43 -6.24 7.45
N GLY A 125 -11.38 -4.95 7.08
CA GLY A 125 -11.82 -3.82 7.89
C GLY A 125 -10.81 -3.34 8.94
N LEU A 126 -9.64 -3.98 9.03
CA LEU A 126 -8.59 -3.55 9.94
C LEU A 126 -7.95 -2.25 9.43
N ARG A 127 -7.80 -1.26 10.32
CA ARG A 127 -7.22 0.05 10.03
C ARG A 127 -5.97 0.24 10.86
N ILE A 128 -4.86 0.55 10.19
CA ILE A 128 -3.57 0.80 10.83
C ILE A 128 -2.98 2.11 10.33
N GLY A 129 -2.44 2.90 11.25
CA GLY A 129 -1.84 4.20 10.99
C GLY A 129 -0.36 4.19 11.33
N SER A 130 0.41 5.05 10.67
CA SER A 130 1.81 5.31 10.99
C SER A 130 2.12 6.80 10.90
N GLY A 131 3.17 7.23 11.60
CA GLY A 131 3.49 8.64 11.79
C GLY A 131 2.62 9.29 12.86
N ASN A 132 3.10 10.42 13.36
CA ASN A 132 2.38 11.30 14.28
C ASN A 132 3.12 12.63 14.46
N SER A 133 3.83 13.09 13.42
CA SER A 133 4.76 14.20 13.55
C SER A 133 4.11 15.51 13.12
N GLN A 134 4.56 16.60 13.75
CA GLN A 134 4.29 17.95 13.29
C GLN A 134 5.37 18.36 12.29
N TYR A 135 4.95 18.99 11.19
CA TYR A 135 5.86 19.43 10.14
C TYR A 135 5.69 20.93 9.94
N ASP A 136 6.78 21.67 10.17
CA ASP A 136 6.86 23.12 9.95
C ASP A 136 7.67 23.35 8.66
N SER A 137 7.11 22.94 7.52
CA SER A 137 7.79 23.06 6.23
C SER A 137 7.34 24.32 5.49
N ARG A 138 8.32 25.05 4.94
CA ARG A 138 8.11 26.17 4.01
C ARG A 138 8.23 25.75 2.53
N ASP A 139 8.62 24.49 2.28
CA ASP A 139 8.89 23.89 0.97
C ASP A 139 8.29 22.46 0.89
N ASN A 140 8.64 21.68 -0.15
CA ASN A 140 8.18 20.31 -0.34
C ASN A 140 8.69 19.37 0.78
N LEU A 141 7.77 18.69 1.46
CA LEU A 141 8.06 17.63 2.42
C LEU A 141 8.16 16.29 1.68
N THR A 142 9.16 15.47 2.02
CA THR A 142 9.27 14.08 1.55
C THR A 142 9.26 13.16 2.76
N LEU A 143 8.37 12.17 2.74
CA LEU A 143 8.22 11.14 3.76
C LEU A 143 8.58 9.79 3.15
N SER A 144 9.37 8.99 3.88
CA SER A 144 9.73 7.62 3.53
C SER A 144 9.47 6.74 4.75
N LEU A 145 8.59 5.76 4.58
CA LEU A 145 8.15 4.88 5.67
C LEU A 145 8.35 3.41 5.28
N PRO A 146 9.15 2.64 6.02
CA PRO A 146 9.22 1.20 5.85
C PRO A 146 7.91 0.53 6.30
N LEU A 147 7.36 -0.34 5.46
CA LEU A 147 6.17 -1.12 5.73
C LEU A 147 6.48 -2.30 6.65
N LEU A 148 6.70 -1.98 7.93
CA LEU A 148 7.01 -2.92 8.99
C LEU A 148 6.09 -2.67 10.19
N GLU A 149 5.54 -3.73 10.79
CA GLU A 149 4.50 -3.65 11.82
C GLU A 149 4.88 -2.79 13.03
N SER A 150 6.18 -2.73 13.36
CA SER A 150 6.70 -1.94 14.47
C SER A 150 6.52 -0.43 14.33
N HIS A 151 6.22 0.05 13.12
CA HIS A 151 5.95 1.46 12.84
C HIS A 151 4.46 1.80 12.82
N PHE A 152 3.58 0.81 13.02
CA PHE A 152 2.14 0.99 12.89
C PHE A 152 1.41 0.77 14.22
N TYR A 153 0.34 1.54 14.40
CA TYR A 153 -0.63 1.40 15.49
C TYR A 153 -2.03 1.20 14.90
N HIS A 154 -2.91 0.61 15.69
CA HIS A 154 -4.31 0.47 15.30
C HIS A 154 -5.00 1.83 15.30
N ILE A 155 -5.83 2.09 14.29
CA ILE A 155 -6.77 3.22 14.33
C ILE A 155 -8.10 2.72 14.91
N PRO A 156 -8.61 3.31 16.01
CA PRO A 156 -9.85 2.86 16.62
C PRO A 156 -11.04 2.81 15.66
N PRO A 157 -11.88 1.77 15.76
CA PRO A 157 -13.10 1.67 14.94
C PRO A 157 -14.07 2.80 15.31
N GLY A 158 -14.76 3.35 14.30
CA GLY A 158 -15.74 4.43 14.48
C GLY A 158 -15.13 5.84 14.59
N LEU A 159 -13.79 5.97 14.56
CA LEU A 159 -13.13 7.27 14.44
C LEU A 159 -13.31 7.81 13.01
N ASN A 160 -14.02 8.92 12.91
CA ASN A 160 -14.40 9.54 11.63
C ASN A 160 -13.52 10.72 11.23
N ASP A 161 -12.97 11.44 12.20
CA ASP A 161 -12.13 12.62 11.99
C ASP A 161 -11.23 12.84 13.21
N ILE A 162 -10.08 13.50 13.02
CA ILE A 162 -9.13 13.88 14.08
C ILE A 162 -9.05 15.41 14.09
N ILE A 163 -9.70 16.05 15.06
CA ILE A 163 -9.71 17.51 15.16
C ILE A 163 -8.48 17.90 16.00
N ALA A 164 -7.48 18.51 15.35
CA ALA A 164 -6.17 18.75 15.94
C ALA A 164 -6.23 19.51 17.29
N GLU A 165 -7.20 20.40 17.48
CA GLU A 165 -7.39 21.17 18.70
C GLU A 165 -8.00 20.37 19.86
N PHE A 166 -8.71 19.27 19.59
CA PHE A 166 -9.53 18.55 20.57
C PHE A 166 -9.20 17.07 20.72
N THR A 167 -8.38 16.51 19.83
CA THR A 167 -8.08 15.09 19.81
C THR A 167 -6.67 14.84 20.38
N SER A 168 -6.59 14.14 21.51
CA SER A 168 -5.31 13.64 22.04
C SER A 168 -4.83 12.42 21.26
N GLU A 169 -3.51 12.18 21.26
CA GLU A 169 -2.88 11.03 20.59
C GLU A 169 -3.54 9.70 20.97
N GLU A 170 -3.84 9.50 22.25
CA GLU A 170 -4.48 8.28 22.79
C GLU A 170 -5.88 8.00 22.21
N MET A 171 -6.54 9.00 21.63
CA MET A 171 -7.88 8.86 21.05
C MET A 171 -7.86 8.26 19.64
N TYR A 172 -6.77 8.42 18.89
CA TYR A 172 -6.62 7.87 17.53
C TYR A 172 -5.46 6.88 17.38
N MET A 173 -4.52 6.86 18.31
CA MET A 173 -3.43 5.88 18.38
C MET A 173 -3.82 4.75 19.33
N GLY A 174 -4.34 3.67 18.76
CA GLY A 174 -4.60 2.43 19.47
C GLY A 174 -3.33 1.63 19.78
N GLY A 175 -3.52 0.36 20.14
CA GLY A 175 -2.41 -0.52 20.49
C GLY A 175 -1.48 -0.83 19.30
N ALA A 176 -0.29 -1.35 19.61
CA ALA A 176 0.67 -1.83 18.62
C ALA A 176 0.07 -2.88 17.68
N VAL A 177 0.52 -2.90 16.43
CA VAL A 177 0.09 -3.86 15.40
C VAL A 177 1.01 -5.08 15.44
N THR A 178 0.44 -6.29 15.47
CA THR A 178 1.25 -7.53 15.35
C THR A 178 1.63 -7.79 13.90
N LYS A 179 2.68 -8.58 13.69
CA LYS A 179 3.09 -9.02 12.35
C LYS A 179 1.95 -9.71 11.60
N GLU A 180 1.17 -10.59 12.27
CA GLU A 180 0.04 -11.26 11.59
C GLU A 180 -1.05 -10.27 11.19
N GLN A 181 -1.35 -9.29 12.04
CA GLN A 181 -2.33 -8.24 11.73
C GLN A 181 -1.86 -7.37 10.56
N PHE A 182 -0.60 -6.94 10.56
CA PHE A 182 -0.02 -6.17 9.47
C PHE A 182 -0.06 -6.93 8.14
N LEU A 183 0.38 -8.19 8.13
CA LEU A 183 0.32 -9.05 6.95
C LEU A 183 -1.13 -9.31 6.50
N SER A 184 -2.09 -9.39 7.43
CA SER A 184 -3.51 -9.52 7.08
C SER A 184 -4.04 -8.30 6.31
N VAL A 185 -3.56 -7.09 6.63
CA VAL A 185 -3.86 -5.87 5.87
C VAL A 185 -3.18 -5.93 4.50
N LEU A 186 -1.90 -6.29 4.43
CA LEU A 186 -1.16 -6.36 3.17
C LEU A 186 -1.63 -7.47 2.22
N THR A 187 -2.30 -8.51 2.72
CA THR A 187 -2.85 -9.58 1.86
C THR A 187 -3.90 -9.05 0.88
N ASP A 188 -4.68 -8.05 1.31
CA ASP A 188 -5.65 -7.36 0.46
C ASP A 188 -5.91 -5.95 1.01
N VAL A 189 -5.08 -5.01 0.56
CA VAL A 189 -5.17 -3.59 0.93
C VAL A 189 -6.34 -2.97 0.17
N LYS A 190 -7.36 -2.52 0.89
CA LYS A 190 -8.52 -1.84 0.32
C LYS A 190 -8.23 -0.37 0.00
N HIS A 191 -7.60 0.34 0.93
CA HIS A 191 -7.24 1.76 0.77
C HIS A 191 -5.85 2.05 1.31
N VAL A 192 -5.11 2.88 0.58
CA VAL A 192 -3.89 3.54 1.03
C VAL A 192 -4.17 5.04 1.04
N LEU A 193 -3.95 5.67 2.19
CA LEU A 193 -4.24 7.08 2.43
C LEU A 193 -2.94 7.75 2.88
N LEU A 194 -2.53 8.81 2.17
CA LEU A 194 -1.37 9.63 2.51
C LEU A 194 -1.85 10.98 3.02
N ARG A 195 -1.30 11.48 4.12
CA ARG A 195 -1.76 12.73 4.72
C ARG A 195 -1.71 13.90 3.74
N ALA A 196 -2.76 14.70 3.74
CA ALA A 196 -2.90 15.86 2.86
C ALA A 196 -3.07 17.18 3.64
N LYS A 197 -3.60 17.14 4.87
CA LYS A 197 -3.68 18.32 5.76
C LYS A 197 -2.55 18.34 6.80
N TYR A 198 -1.71 19.36 6.72
CA TYR A 198 -0.53 19.53 7.60
C TYR A 198 -0.67 20.72 8.55
N HIS A 199 -1.61 21.62 8.31
CA HIS A 199 -1.84 22.82 9.11
C HIS A 199 -3.33 23.16 9.18
N THR A 200 -3.79 23.75 10.29
CA THR A 200 -5.21 24.12 10.46
C THR A 200 -5.63 25.26 9.52
N ASP A 201 -4.75 26.25 9.33
CA ASP A 201 -4.93 27.35 8.34
C ASP A 201 -4.45 27.01 6.91
N GLN A 202 -4.45 25.73 6.53
CA GLN A 202 -4.06 25.31 5.19
C GLN A 202 -5.09 25.78 4.15
N ALA A 203 -4.65 26.50 3.13
CA ALA A 203 -5.47 26.89 1.98
C ALA A 203 -5.52 25.81 0.90
N GLU A 204 -4.38 25.17 0.64
CA GLU A 204 -4.20 24.25 -0.48
C GLU A 204 -3.13 23.21 -0.14
N THR A 205 -3.23 22.03 -0.73
CA THR A 205 -2.16 21.02 -0.74
C THR A 205 -1.98 20.44 -2.13
N SER A 206 -0.74 20.04 -2.42
CA SER A 206 -0.36 19.39 -3.67
C SER A 206 0.41 18.09 -3.40
N LEU A 207 0.11 17.06 -4.18
CA LEU A 207 0.87 15.82 -4.22
C LEU A 207 1.87 15.88 -5.37
N SER A 208 3.17 15.83 -5.04
CA SER A 208 4.24 15.87 -6.03
C SER A 208 4.48 14.50 -6.65
N TRP A 209 4.66 13.48 -5.80
CA TRP A 209 4.85 12.10 -6.23
C TRP A 209 4.56 11.15 -5.07
N ALA A 210 4.27 9.88 -5.38
CA ALA A 210 4.14 8.81 -4.42
C ALA A 210 4.71 7.53 -5.02
N ARG A 211 5.44 6.76 -4.22
CA ARG A 211 6.16 5.55 -4.63
C ARG A 211 5.94 4.43 -3.64
N LEU A 212 5.49 3.28 -4.12
CA LEU A 212 5.48 2.05 -3.34
C LEU A 212 6.48 1.06 -3.93
N GLU A 213 7.47 0.67 -3.13
CA GLU A 213 8.38 -0.42 -3.47
C GLU A 213 7.65 -1.77 -3.35
N THR A 214 7.88 -2.66 -4.31
CA THR A 214 7.40 -4.04 -4.25
C THR A 214 8.53 -5.01 -4.60
N GLY A 215 8.56 -6.15 -3.91
CA GLY A 215 9.43 -7.27 -4.23
C GLY A 215 9.17 -7.80 -5.64
N SER A 216 10.19 -8.44 -6.22
CA SER A 216 10.13 -8.99 -7.57
C SER A 216 9.06 -10.09 -7.70
N GLU A 217 8.05 -9.84 -8.52
CA GLU A 217 7.28 -10.92 -9.15
C GLU A 217 8.03 -11.33 -10.42
N ASP A 218 8.92 -12.32 -10.33
CA ASP A 218 9.39 -13.01 -11.53
C ASP A 218 8.46 -14.20 -11.83
N PRO A 219 7.69 -14.19 -12.93
CA PRO A 219 6.93 -15.37 -13.38
C PRO A 219 7.84 -16.56 -13.75
N SER A 220 9.15 -16.35 -13.87
CA SER A 220 10.14 -17.31 -14.36
C SER A 220 11.17 -17.80 -13.32
N GLY A 221 11.09 -17.33 -12.06
CA GLY A 221 11.86 -17.87 -10.94
C GLY A 221 13.39 -17.72 -11.03
N GLN A 222 13.90 -16.72 -11.76
CA GLN A 222 15.31 -16.41 -11.96
C GLN A 222 15.57 -14.89 -11.90
N GLY A 223 15.23 -14.25 -10.77
CA GLY A 223 15.69 -12.90 -10.43
C GLY A 223 16.39 -12.93 -9.07
N GLU A 224 17.54 -12.28 -8.96
CA GLU A 224 18.31 -12.17 -7.71
C GLU A 224 17.42 -11.57 -6.61
N LEU A 225 17.29 -12.33 -5.52
CA LEU A 225 16.27 -12.15 -4.49
C LEU A 225 16.75 -11.14 -3.44
N LEU A 226 15.95 -10.09 -3.24
CA LEU A 226 16.09 -9.19 -2.09
C LEU A 226 15.72 -9.92 -0.80
N ASP A 227 16.41 -9.54 0.28
CA ASP A 227 16.35 -10.17 1.59
C ASP A 227 14.92 -10.38 2.11
N ASN A 228 14.67 -11.57 2.68
CA ASN A 228 13.45 -12.00 3.39
C ASN A 228 12.24 -12.45 2.56
N ILE A 229 12.35 -12.64 1.25
CA ILE A 229 11.29 -13.30 0.47
C ILE A 229 11.41 -14.82 0.64
N GLU A 230 10.40 -15.46 1.26
CA GLU A 230 10.27 -16.92 1.23
C GLU A 230 9.93 -17.34 -0.20
N GLN A 231 10.83 -18.08 -0.86
CA GLN A 231 10.55 -18.70 -2.14
C GLN A 231 10.21 -20.18 -1.92
N CYS A 232 8.92 -20.50 -2.01
CA CYS A 232 8.41 -21.85 -1.82
C CYS A 232 8.20 -22.56 -3.16
N THR A 233 8.62 -23.84 -3.25
CA THR A 233 8.14 -24.71 -4.34
C THR A 233 6.72 -25.15 -4.04
N CYS A 234 5.76 -24.62 -4.80
CA CYS A 234 4.35 -24.86 -4.54
C CYS A 234 3.88 -26.24 -4.99
N PRO A 235 3.08 -26.92 -4.14
CA PRO A 235 2.40 -28.14 -4.57
C PRO A 235 1.37 -27.82 -5.65
N LEU A 236 0.96 -28.85 -6.39
CA LEU A 236 -0.03 -28.72 -7.45
C LEU A 236 -1.29 -28.00 -6.95
N GLY A 237 -1.72 -26.97 -7.69
CA GLY A 237 -2.91 -26.18 -7.39
C GLY A 237 -2.67 -24.94 -6.53
N TYR A 238 -1.42 -24.67 -6.12
CA TYR A 238 -1.03 -23.49 -5.35
C TYR A 238 0.00 -22.65 -6.11
N ARG A 239 -0.06 -21.34 -5.93
CA ARG A 239 0.85 -20.33 -6.50
C ARG A 239 1.12 -19.22 -5.48
N GLY A 240 2.07 -18.35 -5.82
CA GLY A 240 2.55 -17.28 -4.93
C GLY A 240 3.88 -17.64 -4.28
N LEU A 241 4.58 -16.63 -3.77
CA LEU A 241 5.93 -16.79 -3.21
C LEU A 241 5.91 -17.74 -1.99
N SER A 242 4.83 -17.69 -1.21
CA SER A 242 4.59 -18.55 -0.05
C SER A 242 3.49 -19.60 -0.31
N CYS A 243 3.12 -19.84 -1.58
CA CYS A 243 2.03 -20.74 -1.97
C CYS A 243 0.67 -20.37 -1.35
N GLU A 244 0.45 -19.08 -1.17
CA GLU A 244 -0.68 -18.51 -0.45
C GLU A 244 -1.96 -18.40 -1.29
N SER A 245 -1.86 -18.52 -2.62
CA SER A 245 -2.97 -18.39 -3.55
C SER A 245 -3.24 -19.69 -4.31
N CYS A 246 -4.50 -19.91 -4.72
CA CYS A 246 -4.82 -21.02 -5.63
C CYS A 246 -4.38 -20.70 -7.06
N ASP A 247 -3.80 -21.71 -7.71
CA ASP A 247 -3.34 -21.62 -9.09
C ASP A 247 -4.52 -21.56 -10.06
N PHE A 248 -4.28 -21.15 -11.30
CA PHE A 248 -5.33 -21.06 -12.32
C PHE A 248 -6.03 -22.40 -12.51
N GLY A 249 -7.37 -22.38 -12.44
CA GLY A 249 -8.17 -23.60 -12.50
C GLY A 249 -8.31 -24.33 -11.17
N TYR A 250 -7.87 -23.74 -10.05
CA TYR A 250 -8.11 -24.24 -8.69
C TYR A 250 -8.87 -23.21 -7.85
N ALA A 251 -9.77 -23.68 -7.01
CA ALA A 251 -10.55 -22.87 -6.08
C ALA A 251 -10.27 -23.25 -4.62
N ARG A 252 -10.34 -22.25 -3.75
CA ARG A 252 -10.18 -22.39 -2.31
C ARG A 252 -11.40 -23.10 -1.71
N VAL A 253 -11.18 -24.29 -1.15
CA VAL A 253 -12.20 -25.07 -0.45
C VAL A 253 -11.86 -25.13 1.03
N LEU A 254 -12.83 -24.79 1.89
CA LEU A 254 -12.73 -25.00 3.33
C LEU A 254 -13.20 -26.44 3.62
N PRO A 255 -12.34 -27.34 4.12
CA PRO A 255 -12.80 -28.66 4.53
C PRO A 255 -13.84 -28.51 5.65
N ASP A 256 -14.95 -29.23 5.54
CA ASP A 256 -15.88 -29.39 6.65
C ASP A 256 -15.08 -29.91 7.86
N ASN A 257 -15.16 -29.19 8.97
CA ASN A 257 -14.49 -29.36 10.27
C ASN A 257 -13.33 -28.36 10.53
N GLU A 258 -13.67 -27.36 11.35
CA GLU A 258 -12.85 -26.60 12.29
C GLU A 258 -11.32 -26.71 12.17
N HIS A 259 -10.71 -25.59 11.75
CA HIS A 259 -9.29 -25.24 11.91
C HIS A 259 -8.28 -25.91 10.98
N ARG A 260 -8.67 -26.38 9.78
CA ARG A 260 -7.70 -26.72 8.74
C ARG A 260 -7.58 -25.60 7.70
N HIS A 261 -6.33 -25.26 7.37
CA HIS A 261 -5.99 -24.31 6.31
C HIS A 261 -6.74 -24.66 5.03
N ALA A 262 -7.24 -23.64 4.32
CA ALA A 262 -8.00 -23.82 3.11
C ALA A 262 -7.18 -24.57 2.03
N VAL A 263 -7.84 -25.46 1.29
CA VAL A 263 -7.19 -26.32 0.30
C VAL A 263 -7.58 -25.90 -1.11
N CYS A 264 -6.59 -25.77 -2.00
CA CYS A 264 -6.85 -25.47 -3.41
C CYS A 264 -7.23 -26.75 -4.15
N THR A 265 -8.44 -26.78 -4.68
CA THR A 265 -9.02 -27.94 -5.38
C THR A 265 -9.33 -27.57 -6.82
N LEU A 266 -9.09 -28.49 -7.77
CA LEU A 266 -9.37 -28.26 -9.18
C LEU A 266 -10.84 -27.90 -9.40
N CYS A 267 -11.10 -26.87 -10.19
CA CYS A 267 -12.44 -26.46 -10.58
C CYS A 267 -13.17 -27.58 -11.33
N ASP A 268 -14.34 -27.99 -10.88
CA ASP A 268 -15.23 -28.88 -11.63
C ASP A 268 -16.30 -28.09 -12.39
N CYS A 269 -15.90 -27.54 -13.54
CA CYS A 269 -16.78 -26.77 -14.42
C CYS A 269 -17.42 -27.64 -15.53
N ASN A 270 -17.47 -28.97 -15.38
CA ASN A 270 -18.05 -29.88 -16.37
C ASN A 270 -17.53 -29.65 -17.82
N LYS A 271 -16.28 -29.18 -17.99
CA LYS A 271 -15.66 -28.78 -19.27
C LYS A 271 -16.30 -27.58 -19.98
N HIS A 272 -17.20 -26.85 -19.34
CA HIS A 272 -17.81 -25.63 -19.90
C HIS A 272 -16.94 -24.38 -19.70
N ALA A 273 -16.03 -24.42 -18.72
CA ALA A 273 -15.07 -23.36 -18.47
C ALA A 273 -13.69 -23.97 -18.20
N ALA A 274 -12.64 -23.31 -18.69
CA ALA A 274 -11.26 -23.69 -18.43
C ALA A 274 -10.80 -23.26 -17.02
N THR A 275 -11.50 -22.30 -16.40
CA THR A 275 -11.14 -21.68 -15.11
C THR A 275 -12.40 -21.33 -14.31
N CYS A 276 -12.23 -21.24 -12.99
CA CYS A 276 -13.22 -20.70 -12.07
C CYS A 276 -12.60 -19.63 -11.17
N ASP A 277 -13.44 -18.82 -10.53
CA ASP A 277 -13.02 -17.83 -9.56
C ASP A 277 -12.32 -18.53 -8.37
N PRO A 278 -11.08 -18.12 -8.02
CA PRO A 278 -10.25 -18.84 -7.06
C PRO A 278 -10.76 -18.77 -5.61
N MET A 279 -11.66 -17.83 -5.28
CA MET A 279 -12.20 -17.64 -3.93
C MET A 279 -13.59 -18.26 -3.76
N SER A 280 -14.44 -18.15 -4.77
CA SER A 280 -15.83 -18.61 -4.75
C SER A 280 -16.07 -19.93 -5.49
N GLY A 281 -15.12 -20.37 -6.33
CA GLY A 281 -15.27 -21.55 -7.17
C GLY A 281 -16.24 -21.38 -8.34
N GLN A 282 -16.73 -20.16 -8.61
CA GLN A 282 -17.68 -19.92 -9.69
C GLN A 282 -17.03 -20.01 -11.07
N CYS A 283 -17.55 -20.88 -11.92
CA CYS A 283 -17.06 -21.05 -13.29
C CYS A 283 -17.33 -19.81 -14.14
N SER A 284 -16.34 -19.42 -14.93
CA SER A 284 -16.47 -18.33 -15.91
C SER A 284 -17.54 -18.69 -16.95
N VAL A 285 -18.58 -17.87 -17.13
CA VAL A 285 -19.63 -18.12 -18.13
C VAL A 285 -19.08 -17.81 -19.52
N SER A 286 -18.81 -18.84 -20.31
CA SER A 286 -18.57 -18.70 -21.75
C SER A 286 -19.91 -18.57 -22.47
N ILE A 287 -20.28 -17.35 -22.86
CA ILE A 287 -21.42 -17.06 -23.74
C ILE A 287 -21.13 -17.59 -25.16
N ASN A 288 -21.40 -18.87 -25.37
CA ASN A 288 -21.52 -19.43 -26.72
C ASN A 288 -22.98 -19.27 -27.19
N ASN A 289 -23.26 -18.12 -27.81
CA ASN A 289 -24.50 -17.88 -28.51
C ASN A 289 -24.58 -18.83 -29.71
N SER A 290 -25.54 -19.76 -29.68
CA SER A 290 -25.85 -20.69 -30.78
C SER A 290 -26.89 -20.08 -31.71
#